data_AF-K1U960-F1
#
_entry.id   AF-K1U960-F1
#
_cell.length_a   1.000
_cell.length_b   1.000
_cell.length_c   1.000
_cell.angle_alpha   90.00
_cell.angle_beta   90.00
_cell.angle_gamma   90.00
#
_symmetry.space_group_name_H-M   'P 1'
#
loop_
_entity.id
_entity.type
_entity.pdbx_description
1 polymer ?
#
loop_
_entity_poly.entity_id
_entity_poly.type
_entity_poly.pdbx_seq_one_letter_code
_entity_poly.pdbx_strand_id
1 'polypeptide(L)'
;MNSLEYYNDFVNNGWISQDQARPDFSDPSILGRGTNWQDAVFRTAFQHQHQVAAQGGTEKVKYYVSGGMMDQDGTIIGSNFKRLNVRANLDAQLKKWFKIGMNTTYTRT
;
A
#
# COMPACT_ATOMS: atom_id res chain seq x y z
N MET A 1 -14.33 -13.19 -15.25
CA MET A 1 -15.76 -12.93 -15.41
C MET A 1 -15.95 -11.46 -15.75
N ASN A 2 -16.52 -11.13 -16.90
CA ASN A 2 -16.77 -9.74 -17.31
C ASN A 2 -18.15 -9.25 -16.80
N SER A 3 -18.47 -7.96 -17.00
CA SER A 3 -19.70 -7.34 -16.50
C SER A 3 -21.00 -8.00 -17.01
N LEU A 4 -21.00 -8.59 -18.20
CA LEU A 4 -22.16 -9.26 -18.79
C LEU A 4 -22.33 -10.68 -18.24
N GLU A 5 -21.22 -11.39 -18.05
CA GLU A 5 -21.21 -12.69 -17.38
C GLU A 5 -21.66 -12.56 -15.91
N TYR A 6 -21.23 -11.50 -15.20
CA TYR A 6 -21.74 -11.18 -13.87
C TYR A 6 -23.25 -10.93 -13.86
N TYR A 7 -23.77 -10.16 -14.82
CA TYR A 7 -25.22 -9.89 -14.92
C TYR A 7 -26.03 -11.18 -15.10
N ASN A 8 -25.61 -12.06 -16.00
CA ASN A 8 -26.26 -13.34 -16.23
C ASN A 8 -26.16 -14.28 -15.03
N ASP A 9 -25.03 -14.29 -14.32
CA ASP A 9 -24.88 -15.05 -13.08
C ASP A 9 -25.85 -14.55 -11.99
N PHE A 10 -26.04 -13.23 -11.87
CA PHE A 10 -27.04 -12.66 -10.94
C PHE A 10 -28.48 -13.05 -11.28
N VAL A 11 -28.85 -13.07 -12.57
CA VAL A 11 -30.18 -13.54 -13.02
C VAL A 11 -30.35 -15.03 -12.74
N ASN A 12 -29.35 -15.85 -13.09
CA ASN A 12 -29.39 -17.30 -12.92
C ASN A 12 -29.43 -17.73 -11.44
N ASN A 13 -28.73 -17.00 -10.58
CA ASN A 13 -28.72 -17.25 -9.14
C ASN A 13 -29.89 -16.58 -8.39
N GLY A 14 -30.84 -15.95 -9.10
CA GLY A 14 -32.07 -15.41 -8.55
C GLY A 14 -31.93 -14.07 -7.80
N TRP A 15 -30.77 -13.40 -7.90
CA TRP A 15 -30.56 -12.06 -7.35
C TRP A 15 -31.26 -10.98 -8.18
N ILE A 16 -31.44 -11.23 -9.47
CA ILE A 16 -32.28 -10.45 -10.38
C ILE A 16 -33.41 -11.37 -10.84
N SER A 17 -34.66 -10.99 -10.55
CA SER A 17 -35.82 -11.75 -11.00
C SER A 17 -35.90 -11.74 -12.54
N GLN A 18 -36.25 -12.88 -13.13
CA GLN A 18 -36.23 -13.08 -14.58
C GLN A 18 -37.21 -12.16 -15.34
N ASP A 19 -38.27 -11.69 -14.68
CA ASP A 19 -39.23 -10.71 -15.18
C ASP A 19 -38.68 -9.27 -15.22
N GLN A 20 -37.68 -8.97 -14.38
CA GLN A 20 -36.96 -7.70 -14.33
C GLN A 20 -35.67 -7.72 -15.18
N ALA A 21 -35.28 -8.91 -15.66
CA ALA A 21 -34.12 -9.07 -16.51
C ALA A 21 -34.36 -8.36 -17.85
N ARG A 22 -33.43 -7.50 -18.25
CA ARG A 22 -33.51 -6.82 -19.54
C ARG A 22 -33.09 -7.79 -20.63
N PRO A 23 -33.94 -8.05 -21.64
CA PRO A 23 -33.64 -8.99 -22.70
C PRO A 23 -32.38 -8.60 -23.50
N ASP A 24 -32.07 -7.30 -23.60
CA ASP A 24 -30.85 -6.81 -24.26
C ASP A 24 -29.55 -7.34 -23.63
N PHE A 25 -29.56 -7.69 -22.34
CA PHE A 25 -28.40 -8.23 -21.61
C PHE A 25 -28.39 -9.76 -21.51
N SER A 26 -29.45 -10.43 -21.98
CA SER A 26 -29.60 -11.89 -21.94
C SER A 26 -28.74 -12.61 -22.98
N ASP A 27 -28.35 -11.91 -24.06
CA ASP A 27 -27.34 -12.37 -25.02
C ASP A 27 -26.08 -11.48 -24.91
N PRO A 28 -25.05 -11.90 -24.15
CA PRO A 28 -23.80 -11.15 -24.04
C PRO A 28 -23.06 -10.99 -25.37
N SER A 29 -23.30 -11.85 -26.36
CA SER A 29 -22.53 -11.87 -27.60
C SER A 29 -22.82 -10.66 -28.50
N ILE A 30 -24.02 -10.07 -28.37
CA ILE A 30 -24.45 -8.88 -29.13
C ILE A 30 -24.02 -7.56 -28.48
N LEU A 31 -23.62 -7.57 -27.20
CA LEU A 31 -23.20 -6.39 -26.44
C LEU A 31 -21.67 -6.17 -26.42
N GLY A 32 -20.92 -7.03 -27.11
CA GLY A 32 -19.45 -7.02 -27.10
C GLY A 32 -18.85 -7.72 -25.87
N ARG A 33 -17.55 -7.52 -25.62
CA ARG A 33 -16.82 -8.31 -24.61
C ARG A 33 -17.13 -7.95 -23.14
N GLY A 34 -17.95 -6.92 -22.88
CA GLY A 34 -18.15 -6.37 -21.54
C GLY A 34 -16.88 -5.78 -20.92
N THR A 35 -16.96 -5.27 -19.69
CA THR A 35 -15.79 -4.78 -18.94
C THR A 35 -15.39 -5.81 -17.89
N ASN A 36 -14.12 -6.22 -17.87
CA ASN A 36 -13.58 -6.98 -16.75
C ASN A 36 -13.15 -6.01 -15.65
N TRP A 37 -14.05 -5.73 -14.72
CA TRP A 37 -13.81 -4.76 -13.63
C TRP A 37 -12.68 -5.19 -12.70
N GLN A 38 -12.44 -6.50 -12.54
CA GLN A 38 -11.31 -7.01 -11.76
C GLN A 38 -9.99 -6.61 -12.42
N ASP A 39 -9.84 -6.83 -13.73
CA ASP A 39 -8.63 -6.43 -14.46
C ASP A 39 -8.52 -4.89 -14.61
N ALA A 40 -9.65 -4.18 -14.65
CA ALA A 40 -9.67 -2.72 -14.77
C ALA A 40 -9.28 -2.00 -13.48
N VAL A 41 -9.51 -2.60 -12.31
CA VAL A 41 -9.24 -1.97 -10.99
C VAL A 41 -7.93 -2.44 -10.39
N PHE A 42 -7.54 -3.69 -10.68
CA PHE A 42 -6.31 -4.27 -10.14
C PHE A 42 -5.14 -4.17 -11.10
N ARG A 43 -3.95 -4.03 -10.54
CA ARG A 43 -2.69 -4.02 -11.29
C ARG A 43 -1.59 -4.74 -10.53
N THR A 44 -0.58 -5.22 -11.26
CA THR A 44 0.70 -5.54 -10.64
C THR A 44 1.33 -4.24 -10.13
N ALA A 45 1.68 -4.24 -8.85
CA ALA A 45 2.18 -3.05 -8.17
C ALA A 45 3.60 -3.28 -7.67
N PHE A 46 4.46 -2.28 -7.86
CA PHE A 46 5.84 -2.33 -7.40
C PHE A 46 6.00 -1.68 -6.03
N GLN A 47 7.01 -2.14 -5.31
CA GLN A 47 7.42 -1.55 -4.05
C GLN A 47 8.93 -1.33 -4.06
N HIS A 48 9.32 -0.12 -3.70
CA HIS A 48 10.71 0.28 -3.53
C HIS A 48 10.95 0.70 -2.09
N GLN A 49 12.04 0.20 -1.51
CA GLN A 49 12.45 0.57 -0.17
C GLN A 49 13.95 0.86 -0.17
N HIS A 50 14.31 2.02 0.35
CA HIS A 50 15.69 2.44 0.52
C HIS A 50 15.89 2.82 1.98
N GLN A 51 17.00 2.33 2.55
CA GLN A 51 17.39 2.68 3.91
C GLN A 51 18.88 2.93 3.94
N VAL A 52 19.24 4.03 4.59
CA VAL A 52 20.63 4.38 4.87
C VAL A 52 20.75 4.66 6.36
N ALA A 53 21.86 4.24 6.93
CA ALA A 53 22.13 4.45 8.34
C ALA A 53 23.63 4.69 8.54
N ALA A 54 23.93 5.55 9.50
CA ALA A 54 25.28 5.78 9.99
C ALA A 54 25.24 5.67 11.51
N GLN A 55 26.24 4.99 12.06
CA GLN A 55 26.38 4.84 13.51
C GLN A 55 27.84 4.86 13.89
N GLY A 56 28.10 5.29 15.12
CA GLY A 56 29.46 5.37 15.63
C GLY A 56 29.50 5.95 17.03
N GLY A 57 30.71 6.14 17.53
CA GLY A 57 30.91 6.70 18.84
C GLY A 57 32.23 6.31 19.49
N THR A 58 32.42 6.86 20.67
CA THR A 58 33.49 6.52 21.62
C THR A 58 32.87 5.90 22.87
N GLU A 59 33.68 5.55 23.87
CA GLU A 59 33.18 5.09 25.17
C GLU A 59 32.25 6.09 25.86
N LYS A 60 32.42 7.39 25.59
CA LYS A 60 31.64 8.46 26.23
C LYS A 60 30.42 8.89 25.44
N VAL A 61 30.42 8.73 24.11
CA VAL A 61 29.32 9.20 23.26
C VAL A 61 29.04 8.18 22.17
N LYS A 62 27.78 7.76 22.04
CA LYS A 62 27.32 6.88 20.96
C LYS A 62 26.21 7.59 20.20
N TYR A 63 26.25 7.50 18.88
CA TYR A 63 25.22 8.08 18.03
C TYR A 63 24.79 7.10 16.94
N TYR A 64 23.55 7.26 16.52
CA TYR A 64 22.96 6.54 15.39
C TYR A 64 22.03 7.50 14.67
N VAL A 65 22.15 7.58 13.36
CA VAL A 65 21.23 8.33 12.50
C VAL A 65 20.84 7.44 11.34
N SER A 66 19.55 7.38 11.01
CA SER A 66 19.07 6.71 9.83
C SER A 66 17.95 7.45 9.14
N GLY A 67 17.85 7.18 7.84
CA GLY A 67 16.79 7.66 6.98
C GLY A 67 16.31 6.51 6.11
N GLY A 68 15.00 6.47 5.86
CA GLY A 68 14.39 5.49 4.99
C GLY A 68 13.25 6.09 4.18
N MET A 69 13.16 5.69 2.91
CA MET A 69 12.03 6.00 2.04
C MET A 69 11.43 4.71 1.53
N MET A 70 10.10 4.64 1.57
CA MET A 70 9.31 3.58 0.99
C MET A 70 8.33 4.19 0.00
N ASP A 71 8.27 3.63 -1.19
CA ASP A 71 7.32 4.00 -2.25
C ASP A 71 6.65 2.73 -2.74
N GLN A 72 5.35 2.62 -2.54
CA GLN A 72 4.56 1.43 -2.82
C GLN A 72 3.37 1.81 -3.67
N ASP A 73 3.31 1.25 -4.87
CA ASP A 73 2.10 1.27 -5.66
C ASP A 73 1.03 0.36 -5.03
N GLY A 74 -0.22 0.81 -5.09
CA GLY A 74 -1.37 0.01 -4.72
C GLY A 74 -1.68 -1.04 -5.78
N THR A 75 -2.05 -2.26 -5.33
CA THR A 75 -2.64 -3.28 -6.21
C THR A 75 -4.00 -2.84 -6.73
N ILE A 76 -4.69 -1.96 -5.99
CA ILE A 76 -5.85 -1.20 -6.47
C ILE A 76 -5.34 0.14 -7.00
N ILE A 77 -5.77 0.51 -8.20
CA ILE A 77 -5.42 1.81 -8.78
C ILE A 77 -5.87 2.94 -7.85
N GLY A 78 -4.96 3.84 -7.51
CA GLY A 78 -5.21 4.97 -6.60
C GLY A 78 -4.92 4.70 -5.12
N SER A 79 -4.57 3.47 -4.72
CA SER A 79 -4.23 3.13 -3.33
C SER A 79 -2.72 3.14 -3.06
N ASN A 80 -2.02 4.17 -3.54
CA ASN A 80 -0.57 4.28 -3.39
C ASN A 80 -0.17 4.73 -1.98
N PHE A 81 0.98 4.26 -1.51
CA PHE A 81 1.51 4.59 -0.19
C PHE A 81 2.97 4.98 -0.27
N LYS A 82 3.30 6.14 0.31
CA LYS A 82 4.67 6.62 0.42
C LYS A 82 4.98 6.87 1.88
N ARG A 83 6.19 6.53 2.32
CA ARG A 83 6.61 6.78 3.70
C ARG A 83 8.06 7.20 3.76
N LEU A 84 8.28 8.37 4.35
CA LEU A 84 9.60 8.85 4.75
C LEU A 84 9.76 8.65 6.25
N ASN A 85 10.90 8.09 6.68
CA ASN A 85 11.26 7.92 8.07
C ASN A 85 12.67 8.47 8.31
N VAL A 86 12.84 9.18 9.43
CA VAL A 86 14.14 9.62 9.93
C VAL A 86 14.23 9.27 11.41
N ARG A 87 15.36 8.72 11.83
CA ARG A 87 15.65 8.41 13.23
C ARG A 87 17.00 8.95 13.63
N ALA A 88 17.06 9.54 14.83
CA ALA A 88 18.29 10.01 15.45
C ALA A 88 18.31 9.56 16.91
N ASN A 89 19.39 8.89 17.30
CA ASN A 89 19.68 8.49 18.67
C ASN A 89 21.04 9.02 19.09
N LEU A 90 21.14 9.53 20.31
CA LEU A 90 22.38 10.01 20.92
C LEU A 90 22.41 9.58 22.38
N ASP A 91 23.50 8.96 22.81
CA ASP A 91 23.80 8.65 24.19
C ASP A 91 25.10 9.32 24.57
N ALA A 92 25.13 10.11 25.65
CA ALA A 92 26.32 10.80 26.12
C ALA A 92 26.53 10.64 27.64
N GLN A 93 27.68 10.09 28.01
CA GLN A 93 28.18 9.98 29.39
C GLN A 93 28.99 11.23 29.74
N LEU A 94 28.32 12.22 30.33
CA LEU A 94 28.93 13.51 30.67
C LEU A 94 29.83 13.42 31.92
N LYS A 95 29.44 12.59 32.89
CA LYS A 95 30.22 12.22 34.09
C LYS A 95 29.99 10.76 34.43
N LYS A 96 30.84 10.14 35.28
CA LYS A 96 30.64 8.74 35.72
C LYS A 96 29.24 8.47 36.29
N TRP A 97 28.64 9.47 36.92
CA TRP A 97 27.31 9.40 37.53
C TRP A 97 26.20 10.06 36.70
N PHE A 98 26.53 10.72 35.59
CA PHE A 98 25.55 11.49 34.81
C PHE A 98 25.62 11.15 33.32
N LYS A 99 24.53 10.57 32.83
CA LYS A 99 24.32 10.20 31.43
C LYS A 99 23.05 10.88 30.91
N ILE A 100 23.11 11.36 29.68
CA ILE A 100 21.94 11.84 28.94
C ILE A 100 21.75 11.01 27.68
N GLY A 101 20.50 10.84 27.29
CA GLY A 101 20.12 10.12 26.08
C GLY A 101 19.02 10.87 25.34
N MET A 102 19.07 10.82 24.01
CA MET A 102 18.06 11.36 23.11
C MET A 102 17.69 10.27 22.10
N ASN A 103 16.40 10.04 21.92
CA ASN A 103 15.86 9.19 20.88
C ASN A 103 14.72 9.95 20.21
N THR A 104 14.82 10.14 18.91
CA THR A 104 13.81 10.85 18.15
C THR A 104 13.59 10.13 16.82
N THR A 105 12.32 9.94 16.49
CA THR A 105 11.91 9.41 15.19
C THR A 105 10.85 10.34 14.61
N TYR A 106 11.02 10.68 13.34
CA TYR A 106 10.05 11.40 12.55
C TYR A 106 9.58 10.51 11.41
N THR A 107 8.27 10.47 11.19
CA THR A 107 7.67 9.72 10.07
C THR A 107 6.64 10.59 9.39
N ARG A 108 6.65 10.58 8.06
CA ARG A 108 5.60 11.15 7.23
C ARG A 108 5.14 10.11 6.24
N THR A 109 3.83 9.97 6.13
CA THR A 109 3.14 9.14 5.14
C THR A 109 2.34 10.03 4.21
#